data_AF-A0A943AUV7-F1
#
_entry.id   AF-A0A943AUV7-F1
#
_cell.length_a   1.000
_cell.length_b   1.000
_cell.length_c   1.000
_cell.angle_alpha   90.00
_cell.angle_beta   90.00
_cell.angle_gamma   90.00
#
_symmetry.space_group_name_H-M   'P 1'
#
loop_
_entity.id
_entity.type
_entity.pdbx_description
1 polymer ?
#
loop_
_entity_poly.entity_id
_entity_poly.type
_entity_poly.pdbx_seq_one_letter_code
_entity_poly.pdbx_strand_id
1 'polypeptide(L)'
;MADFANVQPDEYKLLGRNFSAGRPFGIKGVTIHHMAGDLNAGQCNGIWGANGCSAHYSVDRNGHIVQHVNDTDRAYACGDGIGTGRGNDTTISIEHANSGSNPWTVHEKAIESGAHLVAALCLYYGLGRPEWCKNVFPHRYWSATACPGELAGSQRDHYMQRAQAWYDAMKGGKAPAPSTAAKPAAAKPSQAASGGFTKASGKRIPVHYSLHLKGGGWLDEVTDFGAGDNGFAGYPCRQHDLLCARVDRGTLKYQVHTIEDGWLDYVSKGDRNDTVNGCAGIAGHTIDGVRMYYVTPGGEEYKQAWYRSQTTARAGWLDTVCDDGSTYGGDDYAGFYGEPLDRLQVCVTDGNPY
;
A
#
# COMPACT_ATOMS: atom_id res chain seq x y z
N MET A 1 4.96 4.44 31.79
CA MET A 1 5.11 3.30 30.87
C MET A 1 3.71 2.87 30.53
N ALA A 2 3.38 2.80 29.23
CA ALA A 2 2.06 2.43 28.74
C ALA A 2 1.63 1.06 29.31
N ASP A 3 0.35 0.95 29.65
CA ASP A 3 -0.28 -0.30 30.04
C ASP A 3 -1.09 -0.82 28.84
N PHE A 4 -0.46 -1.71 28.07
CA PHE A 4 -1.06 -2.29 26.88
C PHE A 4 -2.25 -3.21 27.18
N ALA A 5 -2.32 -3.81 28.37
CA ALA A 5 -3.46 -4.68 28.71
C ALA A 5 -4.77 -3.87 28.85
N ASN A 6 -4.66 -2.63 29.29
CA ASN A 6 -5.78 -1.71 29.51
C ASN A 6 -5.79 -0.51 28.56
N VAL A 7 -4.95 -0.54 27.51
CA VAL A 7 -4.78 0.53 26.51
C VAL A 7 -4.58 1.91 27.15
N GLN A 8 -3.75 1.97 28.20
CA GLN A 8 -3.37 3.24 28.81
C GLN A 8 -2.07 3.76 28.17
N PRO A 9 -2.04 5.01 27.69
CA PRO A 9 -0.84 5.63 27.14
C PRO A 9 0.19 5.90 28.25
N ASP A 10 1.40 6.31 27.87
CA ASP A 10 2.37 6.81 28.84
C ASP A 10 1.95 8.17 29.44
N GLU A 11 1.29 9.01 28.65
CA GLU A 11 0.77 10.32 29.05
C GLU A 11 -0.61 10.55 28.44
N TYR A 12 -1.48 11.20 29.22
CA TYR A 12 -2.70 11.83 28.71
C TYR A 12 -2.43 13.30 28.46
N LYS A 13 -2.58 13.74 27.20
CA LYS A 13 -2.44 15.14 26.80
C LYS A 13 -3.61 15.54 25.92
N LEU A 14 -4.81 15.43 26.46
CA LEU A 14 -6.05 15.65 25.70
C LEU A 14 -6.07 17.04 25.06
N LEU A 15 -6.33 17.09 23.75
CA LEU A 15 -6.37 18.33 22.96
C LEU A 15 -7.57 19.21 23.34
N GLY A 16 -8.67 18.61 23.80
CA GLY A 16 -9.88 19.30 24.24
C GLY A 16 -10.70 19.97 23.13
N ARG A 17 -10.31 19.78 21.85
CA ARG A 17 -10.97 20.32 20.65
C ARG A 17 -10.65 19.47 19.42
N ASN A 18 -11.26 19.80 18.28
CA ASN A 18 -11.04 19.15 16.98
C ASN A 18 -11.37 17.65 17.00
N PHE A 19 -12.48 17.29 17.64
CA PHE A 19 -13.05 15.95 17.62
C PHE A 19 -14.58 16.04 17.63
N SER A 20 -15.24 14.97 17.23
CA SER A 20 -16.69 14.79 17.37
C SER A 20 -16.96 13.77 18.47
N ALA A 21 -17.82 14.13 19.43
CA ALA A 21 -18.13 13.26 20.55
C ALA A 21 -18.84 11.96 20.11
N GLY A 22 -18.50 10.85 20.75
CA GLY A 22 -19.13 9.56 20.56
C GLY A 22 -18.76 8.82 19.26
N ARG A 23 -19.08 7.52 19.21
CA ARG A 23 -18.85 6.62 18.08
C ARG A 23 -20.11 5.91 17.60
N PRO A 24 -21.00 6.58 16.84
CA PRO A 24 -22.22 5.97 16.32
C PRO A 24 -21.97 4.79 15.37
N PHE A 25 -20.76 4.68 14.80
CA PHE A 25 -20.38 3.59 13.89
C PHE A 25 -19.50 2.51 14.54
N GLY A 26 -19.18 2.65 15.85
CA GLY A 26 -18.27 1.77 16.57
C GLY A 26 -16.80 1.88 16.13
N ILE A 27 -15.91 1.17 16.83
CA ILE A 27 -14.50 1.00 16.44
C ILE A 27 -14.39 -0.29 15.62
N LYS A 28 -13.86 -0.18 14.40
CA LYS A 28 -13.68 -1.29 13.44
C LYS A 28 -12.24 -1.51 13.04
N GLY A 29 -11.32 -0.64 13.46
CA GLY A 29 -9.92 -0.73 13.06
C GLY A 29 -9.05 0.38 13.64
N VAL A 30 -7.80 0.38 13.19
CA VAL A 30 -6.80 1.40 13.51
C VAL A 30 -6.29 2.01 12.21
N THR A 31 -6.17 3.33 12.14
CA THR A 31 -5.52 4.02 11.01
C THR A 31 -4.10 4.45 11.42
N ILE A 32 -3.13 4.08 10.60
CA ILE A 32 -1.71 4.38 10.79
C ILE A 32 -1.34 5.63 10.02
N HIS A 33 -0.72 6.57 10.72
CA HIS A 33 -0.22 7.83 10.21
C HIS A 33 1.27 8.00 10.53
N HIS A 34 1.97 8.77 9.68
CA HIS A 34 3.24 9.38 10.04
C HIS A 34 3.04 10.87 10.31
N MET A 35 3.86 11.48 11.16
CA MET A 35 3.69 12.87 11.56
C MET A 35 4.14 13.89 10.50
N ALA A 36 4.70 13.43 9.37
CA ALA A 36 5.45 14.25 8.41
C ALA A 36 6.57 15.07 9.08
N GLY A 37 7.17 14.51 10.13
CA GLY A 37 8.17 15.16 10.96
C GLY A 37 8.51 14.34 12.21
N ASP A 38 9.51 14.80 12.95
CA ASP A 38 9.93 14.21 14.23
C ASP A 38 9.41 15.08 15.37
N LEU A 39 8.18 14.79 15.82
CA LEU A 39 7.44 15.64 16.74
C LEU A 39 7.18 14.93 18.07
N ASN A 40 7.16 15.71 19.15
CA ASN A 40 6.59 15.28 20.43
C ASN A 40 5.10 15.64 20.55
N ALA A 41 4.45 15.11 21.59
CA ALA A 41 3.03 15.31 21.87
C ALA A 41 2.59 16.79 21.96
N GLY A 42 3.43 17.66 22.55
CA GLY A 42 3.12 19.09 22.66
C GLY A 42 3.10 19.78 21.29
N GLN A 43 4.08 19.44 20.43
CA GLN A 43 4.14 19.96 19.06
C GLN A 43 2.96 19.46 18.22
N CYS A 44 2.60 18.18 18.33
CA CYS A 44 1.42 17.62 17.68
C CYS A 44 0.14 18.39 18.07
N ASN A 45 -0.12 18.58 19.37
CA ASN A 45 -1.29 19.33 19.82
C ASN A 45 -1.32 20.79 19.36
N GLY A 46 -0.15 21.45 19.29
CA GLY A 46 -0.04 22.80 18.74
C GLY A 46 -0.47 22.86 17.28
N ILE A 47 0.07 21.97 16.45
CA ILE A 47 -0.24 21.89 15.01
C ILE A 47 -1.70 21.51 14.77
N TRP A 48 -2.17 20.45 15.41
CA TRP A 48 -3.54 19.96 15.28
C TRP A 48 -4.55 21.00 15.74
N GLY A 49 -4.32 21.62 16.89
CA GLY A 49 -5.13 22.70 17.43
C GLY A 49 -5.29 23.88 16.47
N ALA A 50 -4.24 24.23 15.72
CA ALA A 50 -4.25 25.34 14.77
C ALA A 50 -4.89 25.01 13.41
N ASN A 51 -4.90 23.74 13.01
CA ASN A 51 -5.32 23.32 11.66
C ASN A 51 -6.68 22.61 11.61
N GLY A 52 -7.39 22.50 12.74
CA GLY A 52 -8.68 21.81 12.79
C GLY A 52 -8.56 20.29 12.65
N CYS A 53 -7.39 19.73 12.92
CA CYS A 53 -7.13 18.29 12.87
C CYS A 53 -6.94 17.73 14.29
N SER A 54 -6.86 16.40 14.41
CA SER A 54 -6.44 15.68 15.61
C SER A 54 -6.13 14.22 15.30
N ALA A 55 -5.50 13.51 16.24
CA ALA A 55 -5.40 12.05 16.24
C ALA A 55 -5.69 11.52 17.64
N HIS A 56 -5.90 10.21 17.77
CA HIS A 56 -6.16 9.60 19.09
C HIS A 56 -4.85 9.46 19.85
N TYR A 57 -3.80 8.96 19.18
CA TYR A 57 -2.49 8.73 19.78
C TYR A 57 -1.36 9.31 18.94
N SER A 58 -0.26 9.68 19.61
CA SER A 58 1.04 9.95 18.99
C SER A 58 2.11 9.05 19.60
N VAL A 59 3.07 8.60 18.79
CA VAL A 59 4.25 7.85 19.21
C VAL A 59 5.51 8.62 18.81
N ASP A 60 6.25 9.12 19.78
CA ASP A 60 7.46 9.89 19.52
C ASP A 60 8.65 9.00 19.10
N ARG A 61 9.79 9.62 18.76
CA ARG A 61 11.00 8.90 18.33
C ARG A 61 11.58 7.90 19.33
N ASN A 62 11.22 8.03 20.61
CA ASN A 62 11.65 7.16 21.69
C ASN A 62 10.63 6.06 21.98
N GLY A 63 9.49 6.04 21.30
CA GLY A 63 8.39 5.11 21.54
C GLY A 63 7.42 5.58 22.62
N HIS A 64 7.48 6.84 23.03
CA HIS A 64 6.57 7.37 24.05
C HIS A 64 5.17 7.59 23.47
N ILE A 65 4.17 6.93 24.05
CA ILE A 65 2.78 6.93 23.58
C ILE A 65 1.98 7.97 24.36
N VAL A 66 1.35 8.91 23.65
CA VAL A 66 0.50 9.94 24.27
C VAL A 66 -0.89 9.92 23.63
N GLN A 67 -1.94 9.97 24.45
CA GLN A 67 -3.33 10.08 23.98
C GLN A 67 -3.81 11.53 23.98
N HIS A 68 -4.47 11.94 22.90
CA HIS A 68 -4.89 13.32 22.63
C HIS A 68 -6.40 13.47 22.41
N VAL A 69 -7.05 12.42 21.94
CA VAL A 69 -8.51 12.32 21.82
C VAL A 69 -8.91 10.98 22.45
N ASN A 70 -10.00 10.98 23.24
CA ASN A 70 -10.49 9.74 23.85
C ASN A 70 -10.89 8.75 22.76
N ASP A 71 -10.66 7.47 23.01
CA ASP A 71 -11.09 6.41 22.10
C ASP A 71 -12.60 6.37 21.90
N THR A 72 -13.39 6.91 22.84
CA THR A 72 -14.86 7.00 22.72
C THR A 72 -15.33 8.07 21.75
N ASP A 73 -14.43 8.93 21.28
CA ASP A 73 -14.70 10.05 20.39
C ASP A 73 -14.06 9.81 19.01
N ARG A 74 -14.42 10.65 18.04
CA ARG A 74 -13.91 10.60 16.66
C ARG A 74 -12.94 11.75 16.42
N ALA A 75 -11.65 11.43 16.32
CA ALA A 75 -10.61 12.36 15.89
C ALA A 75 -10.75 12.74 14.40
N TYR A 76 -10.17 13.87 14.01
CA TYR A 76 -10.18 14.42 12.64
C TYR A 76 -8.84 14.18 11.97
N ALA A 77 -8.55 12.91 11.65
CA ALA A 77 -7.24 12.44 11.21
C ALA A 77 -7.20 11.98 9.75
N CYS A 78 -8.30 11.38 9.26
CA CYS A 78 -8.33 10.63 8.00
C CYS A 78 -8.68 11.48 6.78
N GLY A 79 -9.10 12.74 6.93
CA GLY A 79 -9.43 13.62 5.81
C GLY A 79 -10.64 13.18 4.98
N ASP A 80 -11.52 12.33 5.53
CA ASP A 80 -12.63 11.68 4.82
C ASP A 80 -14.03 12.06 5.37
N GLY A 81 -14.09 13.18 6.09
CA GLY A 81 -15.33 13.73 6.68
C GLY A 81 -15.72 13.07 8.01
N ILE A 82 -16.88 13.46 8.54
CA ILE A 82 -17.51 12.90 9.76
C ILE A 82 -18.95 12.51 9.41
N GLY A 83 -19.42 11.38 9.95
CA GLY A 83 -20.75 10.84 9.62
C GLY A 83 -20.79 10.03 8.31
N THR A 84 -19.64 9.73 7.73
CA THR A 84 -19.51 8.95 6.49
C THR A 84 -19.40 7.45 6.75
N GLY A 85 -19.16 7.03 8.00
CA GLY A 85 -18.91 5.65 8.37
C GLY A 85 -17.53 5.13 7.91
N ARG A 86 -16.60 6.04 7.61
CA ARG A 86 -15.23 5.74 7.13
C ARG A 86 -14.18 5.98 8.24
N GLY A 87 -12.94 6.26 7.88
CA GLY A 87 -11.75 6.29 8.75
C GLY A 87 -11.95 7.08 10.05
N ASN A 88 -12.33 8.36 9.97
CA ASN A 88 -12.57 9.16 11.17
C ASN A 88 -13.66 8.57 12.09
N ASP A 89 -14.72 8.00 11.50
CA ASP A 89 -15.85 7.46 12.24
C ASP A 89 -15.56 6.10 12.89
N THR A 90 -14.79 5.26 12.19
CA THR A 90 -14.66 3.83 12.53
C THR A 90 -13.29 3.42 13.01
N THR A 91 -12.28 4.31 13.01
CA THR A 91 -10.92 3.92 13.42
C THR A 91 -10.35 4.76 14.56
N ILE A 92 -9.36 4.17 15.24
CA ILE A 92 -8.44 4.86 16.14
C ILE A 92 -7.21 5.27 15.32
N SER A 93 -6.78 6.53 15.40
CA SER A 93 -5.69 7.08 14.58
C SER A 93 -4.42 7.23 15.41
N ILE A 94 -3.33 6.66 14.93
CA ILE A 94 -2.01 6.68 15.59
C ILE A 94 -0.99 7.36 14.67
N GLU A 95 -0.37 8.40 15.18
CA GLU A 95 0.64 9.21 14.49
C GLU A 95 2.05 8.81 14.94
N HIS A 96 2.97 8.58 14.01
CA HIS A 96 4.33 8.08 14.31
C HIS A 96 5.42 9.06 13.87
N ALA A 97 6.39 9.33 14.74
CA ALA A 97 7.48 10.26 14.47
C ALA A 97 8.44 9.76 13.37
N ASN A 98 8.66 10.59 12.37
CA ASN A 98 9.55 10.29 11.25
C ASN A 98 11.03 10.31 11.66
N SER A 99 11.82 9.44 11.04
CA SER A 99 13.29 9.40 11.13
C SER A 99 13.98 10.05 9.91
N GLY A 100 13.23 10.36 8.85
CA GLY A 100 13.69 11.06 7.66
C GLY A 100 12.52 11.52 6.80
N SER A 101 12.73 12.53 5.95
CA SER A 101 11.68 13.13 5.09
C SER A 101 11.73 12.67 3.63
N ASN A 102 12.77 11.95 3.25
CA ASN A 102 12.89 11.30 1.95
C ASN A 102 13.57 9.95 2.17
N PRO A 103 12.84 8.82 2.21
CA PRO A 103 11.48 8.61 1.67
C PRO A 103 10.31 8.70 2.70
N TRP A 104 10.41 9.44 3.80
CA TRP A 104 9.44 9.43 4.92
C TRP A 104 9.48 8.16 5.80
N THR A 105 10.68 7.77 6.23
CA THR A 105 10.86 6.67 7.20
C THR A 105 10.44 7.09 8.61
N VAL A 106 10.14 6.11 9.46
CA VAL A 106 9.75 6.25 10.88
C VAL A 106 10.83 5.64 11.78
N HIS A 107 11.00 6.19 12.98
CA HIS A 107 11.93 5.67 13.98
C HIS A 107 11.57 4.25 14.43
N GLU A 108 12.56 3.37 14.60
CA GLU A 108 12.33 1.97 14.99
C GLU A 108 11.60 1.84 16.35
N LYS A 109 11.93 2.69 17.33
CA LYS A 109 11.22 2.68 18.62
C LYS A 109 9.76 3.13 18.50
N ALA A 110 9.47 4.04 17.57
CA ALA A 110 8.11 4.47 17.27
C ALA A 110 7.34 3.34 16.58
N ILE A 111 7.96 2.64 15.62
CA ILE A 111 7.41 1.42 15.01
C ILE A 111 7.08 0.39 16.08
N GLU A 112 8.04 0.07 16.95
CA GLU A 112 7.87 -0.97 17.97
C GLU A 112 6.72 -0.67 18.93
N SER A 113 6.69 0.55 19.47
CA SER A 113 5.67 0.94 20.45
C SER A 113 4.30 1.14 19.80
N GLY A 114 4.27 1.71 18.59
CA GLY A 114 3.06 1.83 17.79
C GLY A 114 2.47 0.48 17.41
N ALA A 115 3.30 -0.48 16.98
CA ALA A 115 2.87 -1.83 16.65
C ALA A 115 2.30 -2.56 17.87
N HIS A 116 2.91 -2.41 19.05
CA HIS A 116 2.36 -2.93 20.30
C HIS A 116 1.02 -2.26 20.66
N LEU A 117 0.90 -0.95 20.46
CA LEU A 117 -0.36 -0.23 20.67
C LEU A 117 -1.46 -0.73 19.72
N VAL A 118 -1.15 -0.96 18.45
CA VAL A 118 -2.08 -1.57 17.48
C VAL A 118 -2.57 -2.93 17.96
N ALA A 119 -1.65 -3.79 18.44
CA ALA A 119 -1.99 -5.09 19.00
C ALA A 119 -2.95 -4.98 20.19
N ALA A 120 -2.64 -4.07 21.12
CA ALA A 120 -3.44 -3.80 22.30
C ALA A 120 -4.85 -3.32 21.95
N LEU A 121 -4.96 -2.33 21.06
CA LEU A 121 -6.24 -1.81 20.56
C LEU A 121 -7.06 -2.91 19.88
N CYS A 122 -6.40 -3.75 19.05
CA CYS A 122 -7.06 -4.84 18.37
C CYS A 122 -7.62 -5.90 19.34
N LEU A 123 -6.90 -6.22 20.41
CA LEU A 123 -7.39 -7.13 21.45
C LEU A 123 -8.50 -6.51 22.27
N TYR A 124 -8.28 -5.31 22.80
CA TYR A 124 -9.18 -4.64 23.71
C TYR A 124 -10.55 -4.38 23.09
N TYR A 125 -10.58 -3.96 21.82
CA TYR A 125 -11.83 -3.71 21.09
C TYR A 125 -12.33 -4.92 20.28
N GLY A 126 -11.69 -6.10 20.38
CA GLY A 126 -12.15 -7.31 19.69
C GLY A 126 -12.07 -7.24 18.16
N LEU A 127 -11.11 -6.50 17.61
CA LEU A 127 -10.96 -6.26 16.16
C LEU A 127 -10.32 -7.44 15.41
N GLY A 128 -9.88 -8.46 16.14
CA GLY A 128 -9.14 -9.60 15.59
C GLY A 128 -7.64 -9.35 15.47
N ARG A 129 -6.89 -10.32 14.94
CA ARG A 129 -5.44 -10.21 14.78
C ARG A 129 -5.11 -9.09 13.77
N PRO A 130 -4.08 -8.26 13.99
CA PRO A 130 -3.72 -7.18 13.07
C PRO A 130 -3.47 -7.69 11.64
N GLU A 131 -4.23 -7.17 10.69
CA GLU A 131 -4.21 -7.51 9.27
C GLU A 131 -4.33 -6.22 8.46
N TRP A 132 -3.33 -6.02 7.59
CA TRP A 132 -3.23 -4.81 6.79
C TRP A 132 -4.42 -4.68 5.85
N CYS A 133 -5.00 -3.48 5.79
CA CYS A 133 -6.19 -3.14 5.01
C CYS A 133 -7.45 -3.97 5.32
N LYS A 134 -7.49 -4.64 6.49
CA LYS A 134 -8.67 -5.32 7.05
C LYS A 134 -9.13 -4.72 8.37
N ASN A 135 -8.21 -4.56 9.32
CA ASN A 135 -8.45 -3.88 10.61
C ASN A 135 -7.31 -2.92 10.98
N VAL A 136 -6.23 -2.86 10.19
CA VAL A 136 -5.18 -1.84 10.26
C VAL A 136 -5.05 -1.17 8.90
N PHE A 137 -5.32 0.12 8.81
CA PHE A 137 -5.41 0.84 7.53
C PHE A 137 -4.33 1.93 7.44
N PRO A 138 -3.66 2.11 6.30
CA PRO A 138 -2.86 3.32 6.08
C PRO A 138 -3.78 4.52 5.84
N HIS A 139 -3.37 5.73 6.23
CA HIS A 139 -4.14 6.95 5.94
C HIS A 139 -4.54 7.09 4.46
N ARG A 140 -3.62 6.81 3.52
CA ARG A 140 -3.94 6.82 2.08
C ARG A 140 -5.02 5.85 1.60
N TYR A 141 -5.50 4.95 2.47
CA TYR A 141 -6.69 4.13 2.19
C TYR A 141 -7.99 4.98 2.19
N TRP A 142 -8.00 6.06 2.96
CA TRP A 142 -9.17 6.91 3.17
C TRP A 142 -9.21 8.12 2.24
N SER A 143 -8.05 8.75 2.01
CA SER A 143 -7.90 9.98 1.24
C SER A 143 -6.65 9.96 0.35
N ALA A 144 -6.59 10.77 -0.70
CA ALA A 144 -5.38 10.93 -1.51
C ALA A 144 -4.29 11.67 -0.70
N THR A 145 -3.26 10.94 -0.27
CA THR A 145 -2.12 11.47 0.52
C THR A 145 -0.92 10.54 0.42
N ALA A 146 0.28 11.07 0.67
CA ALA A 146 1.51 10.28 0.81
C ALA A 146 1.58 9.55 2.17
N CYS A 147 0.77 9.94 3.16
CA CYS A 147 0.74 9.33 4.49
C CYS A 147 0.24 7.86 4.42
N PRO A 148 0.87 6.92 5.15
CA PRO A 148 1.88 7.09 6.20
C PRO A 148 3.33 6.91 5.75
N GLY A 149 3.67 7.30 4.52
CA GLY A 149 5.01 7.15 3.97
C GLY A 149 5.46 5.69 3.94
N GLU A 150 6.66 5.43 4.45
CA GLU A 150 7.24 4.09 4.44
C GLU A 150 6.57 3.09 5.39
N LEU A 151 5.72 3.53 6.32
CA LEU A 151 4.85 2.60 7.08
C LEU A 151 3.83 1.88 6.18
N ALA A 152 3.60 2.38 4.97
CA ALA A 152 2.87 1.69 3.91
C ALA A 152 3.77 1.33 2.71
N GLY A 153 5.09 1.48 2.87
CA GLY A 153 6.14 1.13 1.93
C GLY A 153 7.10 0.11 2.56
N SER A 154 8.40 0.41 2.57
CA SER A 154 9.44 -0.52 3.02
C SER A 154 9.35 -0.96 4.49
N GLN A 155 8.71 -0.18 5.37
CA GLN A 155 8.60 -0.49 6.80
C GLN A 155 7.29 -1.21 7.17
N ARG A 156 6.37 -1.38 6.22
CA ARG A 156 5.03 -1.93 6.46
C ARG A 156 5.05 -3.35 7.01
N ASP A 157 5.80 -4.24 6.36
CA ASP A 157 5.80 -5.66 6.73
C ASP A 157 6.43 -5.88 8.09
N HIS A 158 7.51 -5.14 8.39
CA HIS A 158 8.12 -5.11 9.71
C HIS A 158 7.11 -4.64 10.76
N TYR A 159 6.46 -3.48 10.54
CA TYR A 159 5.44 -2.96 11.45
C TYR A 159 4.32 -3.97 11.73
N MET A 160 3.79 -4.60 10.67
CA MET A 160 2.70 -5.57 10.80
C MET A 160 3.15 -6.87 11.47
N GLN A 161 4.37 -7.36 11.19
CA GLN A 161 4.94 -8.52 11.89
C GLN A 161 5.10 -8.24 13.38
N ARG A 162 5.57 -7.04 13.76
CA ARG A 162 5.66 -6.62 15.16
C ARG A 162 4.28 -6.57 15.82
N ALA A 163 3.29 -5.96 15.16
CA ALA A 163 1.93 -5.84 15.71
C ALA A 163 1.29 -7.21 15.92
N GLN A 164 1.47 -8.10 14.95
CA GLN A 164 1.00 -9.48 15.02
C GLN A 164 1.68 -10.28 16.14
N ALA A 165 3.01 -10.15 16.27
CA ALA A 165 3.75 -10.84 17.31
C ALA A 165 3.36 -10.36 18.73
N TRP A 166 3.12 -9.06 18.90
CA TRP A 166 2.59 -8.51 20.16
C TRP A 166 1.16 -8.99 20.44
N TYR A 167 0.31 -9.04 19.43
CA TYR A 167 -1.06 -9.56 19.58
C TYR A 167 -1.05 -11.02 20.06
N ASP A 168 -0.22 -11.85 19.44
CA ASP A 168 -0.08 -13.26 19.78
C ASP A 168 0.52 -13.44 21.19
N ALA A 169 1.49 -12.59 21.58
CA ALA A 169 2.05 -12.56 22.93
C ALA A 169 1.01 -12.16 24.00
N MET A 170 0.25 -11.11 23.75
CA MET A 170 -0.80 -10.63 24.66
C MET A 170 -1.95 -11.64 24.82
N LYS A 171 -2.14 -12.57 23.88
CA LYS A 171 -3.08 -13.71 23.99
C LYS A 171 -2.55 -14.90 24.80
N GLY A 172 -1.39 -14.76 25.45
CA GLY A 172 -0.76 -15.82 26.24
C GLY A 172 0.43 -16.48 25.52
N GLY A 173 0.86 -15.94 24.38
CA GLY A 173 2.11 -16.32 23.73
C GLY A 173 3.34 -15.73 24.40
N LYS A 174 4.52 -16.06 23.87
CA LYS A 174 5.80 -15.48 24.32
C LYS A 174 5.98 -14.08 23.73
N ALA A 175 6.45 -13.15 24.55
CA ALA A 175 6.85 -11.81 24.08
C ALA A 175 7.89 -11.92 22.95
N PRO A 176 7.76 -11.10 21.89
CA PRO A 176 8.70 -11.13 20.79
C PRO A 176 10.09 -10.69 21.25
N ALA A 177 11.13 -11.17 20.56
CA ALA A 177 12.49 -10.69 20.79
C ALA A 177 12.59 -9.17 20.53
N PRO A 178 13.59 -8.49 21.12
CA PRO A 178 13.83 -7.07 20.89
C PRO A 178 13.88 -6.77 19.39
N SER A 179 13.20 -5.69 18.98
CA SER A 179 13.16 -5.31 17.58
C SER A 179 14.52 -4.84 17.08
N THR A 180 14.82 -5.16 15.82
CA THR A 180 15.93 -4.60 15.06
C THR A 180 15.34 -3.91 13.83
N ALA A 181 15.99 -2.86 13.34
CA ALA A 181 15.47 -2.09 12.21
C ALA A 181 15.13 -3.00 11.01
N ALA A 182 14.00 -2.72 10.38
CA ALA A 182 13.50 -3.47 9.23
C ALA A 182 14.60 -3.70 8.16
N LYS A 183 14.80 -4.96 7.78
CA LYS A 183 15.47 -5.33 6.53
C LYS A 183 14.43 -5.26 5.40
N PRO A 184 14.78 -4.84 4.17
CA PRO A 184 13.81 -4.78 3.06
C PRO A 184 13.04 -6.10 2.89
N ALA A 185 11.75 -5.98 2.54
CA ALA A 185 10.86 -7.14 2.36
C ALA A 185 11.48 -8.23 1.47
N ALA A 186 11.25 -9.49 1.82
CA ALA A 186 11.76 -10.62 1.05
C ALA A 186 11.07 -10.68 -0.32
N ALA A 187 11.86 -10.67 -1.39
CA ALA A 187 11.38 -10.89 -2.75
C ALA A 187 10.69 -12.26 -2.88
N LYS A 188 9.83 -12.40 -3.90
CA LYS A 188 9.32 -13.71 -4.34
C LYS A 188 10.53 -14.63 -4.59
N PRO A 189 10.44 -15.96 -4.38
CA PRO A 189 11.47 -16.88 -4.83
C PRO A 189 11.63 -16.74 -6.35
N SER A 190 12.57 -15.92 -6.80
CA SER A 190 12.84 -15.70 -8.22
C SER A 190 13.47 -16.96 -8.81
N GLN A 191 13.10 -17.29 -10.05
CA GLN A 191 14.01 -18.08 -10.88
C GLN A 191 15.22 -17.20 -11.16
N ALA A 192 16.40 -17.63 -10.73
CA ALA A 192 17.63 -16.84 -10.87
C ALA A 192 17.83 -16.43 -12.33
N ALA A 193 17.82 -15.12 -12.59
CA ALA A 193 18.02 -14.58 -13.92
C ALA A 193 19.40 -14.98 -14.46
N SER A 194 19.42 -15.77 -15.53
CA SER A 194 20.63 -16.01 -16.32
C SER A 194 20.88 -14.80 -17.20
N GLY A 195 21.57 -13.78 -16.66
CA GLY A 195 21.91 -12.54 -17.36
C GLY A 195 21.25 -11.32 -16.74
N GLY A 196 22.03 -10.52 -16.02
CA GLY A 196 21.56 -9.25 -15.44
C GLY A 196 20.99 -8.35 -16.53
N PHE A 197 19.78 -7.84 -16.31
CA PHE A 197 19.13 -6.96 -17.25
C PHE A 197 19.98 -5.72 -17.52
N THR A 198 20.20 -5.38 -18.79
CA THR A 198 20.89 -4.14 -19.17
C THR A 198 20.00 -2.94 -18.81
N LYS A 199 20.59 -1.90 -18.21
CA LYS A 199 19.86 -0.66 -17.89
C LYS A 199 19.34 0.01 -19.16
N ALA A 200 18.10 0.51 -19.13
CA ALA A 200 17.49 1.21 -20.26
C ALA A 200 18.28 2.47 -20.67
N SER A 201 18.32 2.78 -21.97
CA SER A 201 18.94 4.01 -22.49
C SER A 201 18.10 5.27 -22.24
N GLY A 202 16.82 5.08 -21.89
CA GLY A 202 15.83 6.14 -21.73
C GLY A 202 14.91 6.33 -22.95
N LYS A 203 15.16 5.66 -24.07
CA LYS A 203 14.31 5.70 -25.26
C LYS A 203 13.06 4.82 -25.09
N ARG A 204 11.89 5.45 -24.89
CA ARG A 204 10.61 4.75 -24.63
C ARG A 204 9.64 4.82 -25.81
N ILE A 205 8.77 3.82 -25.90
CA ILE A 205 7.49 3.93 -26.60
C ILE A 205 6.43 4.14 -25.52
N PRO A 206 5.67 5.25 -25.55
CA PRO A 206 4.64 5.48 -24.55
C PRO A 206 3.64 4.33 -24.50
N VAL A 207 3.47 3.76 -23.31
CA VAL A 207 2.43 2.78 -23.00
C VAL A 207 1.40 3.43 -22.07
N HIS A 208 0.12 3.35 -22.43
CA HIS A 208 -0.99 3.91 -21.67
C HIS A 208 -1.84 2.79 -21.10
N TYR A 209 -2.05 2.78 -19.79
CA TYR A 209 -2.76 1.68 -19.13
C TYR A 209 -3.54 2.11 -17.90
N SER A 210 -4.57 1.34 -17.55
CA SER A 210 -5.37 1.52 -16.34
C SER A 210 -5.96 0.20 -15.87
N LEU A 211 -6.22 0.15 -14.57
CA LEU A 211 -6.96 -0.91 -13.92
C LEU A 211 -8.38 -0.44 -13.59
N HIS A 212 -9.34 -1.35 -13.75
CA HIS A 212 -10.70 -1.17 -13.27
C HIS A 212 -10.80 -1.69 -11.84
N LEU A 213 -11.39 -0.89 -10.95
CA LEU A 213 -11.62 -1.30 -9.56
C LEU A 213 -12.68 -2.40 -9.53
N LYS A 214 -12.42 -3.52 -8.85
CA LYS A 214 -13.39 -4.61 -8.75
C LYS A 214 -14.69 -4.13 -8.09
N GLY A 215 -15.80 -4.26 -8.83
CA GLY A 215 -17.12 -3.75 -8.41
C GLY A 215 -17.25 -2.22 -8.42
N GLY A 216 -16.30 -1.52 -9.05
CA GLY A 216 -16.24 -0.07 -9.16
C GLY A 216 -16.20 0.40 -10.62
N GLY A 217 -15.33 1.37 -10.89
CA GLY A 217 -15.12 1.95 -12.22
C GLY A 217 -13.64 1.96 -12.61
N TRP A 218 -13.37 2.49 -13.80
CA TRP A 218 -12.00 2.74 -14.27
C TRP A 218 -11.26 3.74 -13.39
N LEU A 219 -10.01 3.44 -13.07
CA LEU A 219 -9.08 4.38 -12.47
C LEU A 219 -8.41 5.24 -13.55
N ASP A 220 -7.73 6.29 -13.14
CA ASP A 220 -6.99 7.18 -14.04
C ASP A 220 -6.00 6.41 -14.90
N GLU A 221 -5.79 6.93 -16.12
CA GLU A 221 -4.77 6.39 -17.03
C GLU A 221 -3.37 6.77 -16.58
N VAL A 222 -2.45 5.82 -16.69
CA VAL A 222 -1.02 6.05 -16.49
C VAL A 222 -0.30 5.85 -17.81
N THR A 223 0.63 6.77 -18.11
CA THR A 223 1.58 6.64 -19.22
C THR A 223 2.95 6.27 -18.67
N ASP A 224 3.53 5.17 -19.17
CA ASP A 224 4.79 4.59 -18.69
C ASP A 224 4.79 4.46 -17.14
N PHE A 225 5.80 5.05 -16.50
CA PHE A 225 5.91 5.25 -15.06
C PHE A 225 6.68 6.57 -14.83
N GLY A 226 6.23 7.39 -13.87
CA GLY A 226 6.72 8.76 -13.65
C GLY A 226 6.75 9.17 -12.18
N ALA A 227 7.29 10.36 -11.89
CA ALA A 227 7.46 10.90 -10.55
C ALA A 227 6.21 11.68 -10.08
N GLY A 228 5.44 11.09 -9.14
CA GLY A 228 4.22 11.64 -8.53
C GLY A 228 2.99 11.69 -9.48
N ASP A 229 1.73 11.63 -9.04
CA ASP A 229 1.22 10.83 -7.93
C ASP A 229 1.22 9.36 -8.38
N ASN A 230 1.99 8.56 -7.65
CA ASN A 230 2.10 7.10 -7.71
C ASN A 230 2.80 6.46 -8.93
N GLY A 231 2.70 7.01 -10.15
CA GLY A 231 3.44 6.46 -11.31
C GLY A 231 3.17 4.97 -11.57
N PHE A 232 1.99 4.49 -11.18
CA PHE A 232 1.49 3.12 -11.31
C PHE A 232 -0.01 3.14 -11.55
N ALA A 233 -0.54 2.18 -12.29
CA ALA A 233 -1.99 1.95 -12.34
C ALA A 233 -2.43 1.13 -11.13
N GLY A 234 -3.66 1.35 -10.68
CA GLY A 234 -4.26 0.63 -9.54
C GLY A 234 -4.45 1.50 -8.31
N TYR A 235 -5.22 0.98 -7.37
CA TYR A 235 -5.49 1.62 -6.08
C TYR A 235 -4.92 0.76 -4.94
N PRO A 236 -4.04 1.31 -4.09
CA PRO A 236 -3.41 0.56 -3.01
C PRO A 236 -4.42 -0.18 -2.13
N CYS A 237 -4.12 -1.43 -1.78
CA CYS A 237 -5.02 -2.30 -1.00
C CYS A 237 -6.40 -2.57 -1.61
N ARG A 238 -6.59 -2.35 -2.91
CA ARG A 238 -7.84 -2.69 -3.60
C ARG A 238 -7.61 -3.74 -4.67
N GLN A 239 -8.70 -4.42 -4.98
CA GLN A 239 -8.74 -5.47 -5.98
C GLN A 239 -9.18 -4.87 -7.32
N HIS A 240 -8.66 -5.43 -8.40
CA HIS A 240 -8.94 -4.99 -9.76
C HIS A 240 -9.43 -6.17 -10.57
N ASP A 241 -10.24 -5.92 -11.59
CA ASP A 241 -10.91 -6.98 -12.37
C ASP A 241 -10.76 -6.82 -13.90
N LEU A 242 -10.39 -5.63 -14.37
CA LEU A 242 -10.01 -5.41 -15.77
C LEU A 242 -8.71 -4.63 -15.87
N LEU A 243 -7.92 -4.92 -16.91
CA LEU A 243 -6.75 -4.19 -17.34
C LEU A 243 -6.95 -3.74 -18.79
N CYS A 244 -6.75 -2.45 -19.05
CA CYS A 244 -6.69 -1.91 -20.40
C CYS A 244 -5.30 -1.34 -20.63
N ALA A 245 -4.65 -1.68 -21.75
CA ALA A 245 -3.34 -1.17 -22.10
C ALA A 245 -3.20 -0.96 -23.62
N ARG A 246 -2.52 0.11 -24.04
CA ARG A 246 -2.17 0.37 -25.45
C ARG A 246 -0.82 1.05 -25.56
N VAL A 247 -0.24 1.02 -26.75
CA VAL A 247 1.02 1.67 -27.08
C VAL A 247 0.82 2.62 -28.26
N ASP A 248 1.59 3.71 -28.28
CA ASP A 248 1.52 4.68 -29.39
C ASP A 248 2.07 4.12 -30.70
N ARG A 249 2.97 3.12 -30.61
CA ARG A 249 3.62 2.47 -31.75
C ARG A 249 3.86 1.00 -31.45
N GLY A 250 3.85 0.17 -32.49
CA GLY A 250 4.00 -1.28 -32.34
C GLY A 250 2.71 -1.97 -31.92
N THR A 251 2.83 -3.12 -31.28
CA THR A 251 1.67 -3.86 -30.75
C THR A 251 2.01 -4.41 -29.38
N LEU A 252 1.18 -4.10 -28.39
CA LEU A 252 1.25 -4.70 -27.07
C LEU A 252 0.19 -5.79 -26.98
N LYS A 253 0.62 -7.04 -26.77
CA LYS A 253 -0.28 -8.13 -26.38
C LYS A 253 -0.24 -8.25 -24.86
N TYR A 254 -1.38 -8.43 -24.23
CA TYR A 254 -1.45 -8.62 -22.78
C TYR A 254 -2.61 -9.51 -22.38
N GLN A 255 -2.45 -10.19 -21.26
CA GLN A 255 -3.47 -11.03 -20.62
C GLN A 255 -3.33 -10.90 -19.11
N VAL A 256 -4.37 -11.34 -18.39
CA VAL A 256 -4.37 -11.39 -16.93
C VAL A 256 -4.69 -12.80 -16.43
N HIS A 257 -4.14 -13.14 -15.28
CA HIS A 257 -4.59 -14.26 -14.47
C HIS A 257 -5.60 -13.72 -13.46
N THR A 258 -6.74 -14.40 -13.31
CA THR A 258 -7.69 -14.15 -12.23
C THR A 258 -7.64 -15.28 -11.21
N ILE A 259 -7.90 -14.96 -9.94
CA ILE A 259 -7.99 -15.97 -8.87
C ILE A 259 -9.09 -16.99 -9.20
N GLU A 260 -10.16 -16.52 -9.84
CA GLU A 260 -11.37 -17.28 -10.12
C GLU A 260 -11.26 -18.16 -11.37
N ASP A 261 -10.53 -17.75 -12.41
CA ASP A 261 -10.56 -18.43 -13.74
C ASP A 261 -9.19 -18.87 -14.25
N GLY A 262 -8.10 -18.40 -13.63
CA GLY A 262 -6.76 -18.59 -14.13
C GLY A 262 -6.39 -17.62 -15.26
N TRP A 263 -5.50 -18.04 -16.15
CA TRP A 263 -5.08 -17.23 -17.30
C TRP A 263 -6.19 -17.10 -18.33
N LEU A 264 -6.53 -15.85 -18.67
CA LEU A 264 -7.47 -15.51 -19.73
C LEU A 264 -6.76 -15.25 -21.07
N ASP A 265 -7.54 -15.12 -22.14
CA ASP A 265 -7.03 -14.89 -23.48
C ASP A 265 -6.27 -13.55 -23.63
N TYR A 266 -5.34 -13.52 -24.58
CA TYR A 266 -4.63 -12.30 -24.96
C TYR A 266 -5.55 -11.30 -25.68
N VAL A 267 -5.35 -10.03 -25.36
CA VAL A 267 -5.91 -8.89 -26.09
C VAL A 267 -4.79 -7.93 -26.54
N SER A 268 -5.10 -7.03 -27.47
CA SER A 268 -4.14 -6.02 -27.96
C SER A 268 -4.75 -4.69 -28.38
N LYS A 269 -6.08 -4.55 -28.34
CA LYS A 269 -6.78 -3.36 -28.85
C LYS A 269 -6.67 -2.16 -27.90
N GLY A 270 -6.71 -2.38 -26.58
CA GLY A 270 -6.56 -1.32 -25.58
C GLY A 270 -7.65 -0.24 -25.63
N ASP A 271 -8.91 -0.66 -25.52
CA ASP A 271 -10.09 0.19 -25.61
C ASP A 271 -11.04 -0.05 -24.42
N ARG A 272 -11.14 0.91 -23.51
CA ARG A 272 -11.96 0.81 -22.28
C ARG A 272 -13.47 0.83 -22.56
N ASN A 273 -13.88 1.30 -23.74
CA ASN A 273 -15.29 1.33 -24.13
C ASN A 273 -15.75 0.01 -24.76
N ASP A 274 -14.81 -0.89 -25.06
CA ASP A 274 -15.05 -2.23 -25.58
C ASP A 274 -14.34 -3.22 -24.67
N THR A 275 -14.87 -3.42 -23.45
CA THR A 275 -14.21 -4.27 -22.44
C THR A 275 -14.06 -5.73 -22.87
N VAL A 276 -14.84 -6.18 -23.86
CA VAL A 276 -14.79 -7.56 -24.38
C VAL A 276 -13.56 -7.78 -25.27
N ASN A 277 -13.24 -6.82 -26.15
CA ASN A 277 -12.12 -6.99 -27.10
C ASN A 277 -10.92 -6.08 -26.78
N GLY A 278 -11.13 -5.06 -25.97
CA GLY A 278 -10.19 -3.99 -25.65
C GLY A 278 -9.52 -4.12 -24.30
N CYS A 279 -9.95 -5.04 -23.44
CA CYS A 279 -9.45 -5.20 -22.07
C CYS A 279 -9.22 -6.68 -21.75
N ALA A 280 -8.23 -6.95 -20.90
CA ALA A 280 -8.03 -8.26 -20.31
C ALA A 280 -8.75 -8.31 -18.95
N GLY A 281 -9.35 -9.43 -18.61
CA GLY A 281 -10.06 -9.63 -17.33
C GLY A 281 -11.55 -9.89 -17.51
N ILE A 282 -12.21 -10.17 -16.39
CA ILE A 282 -13.66 -10.38 -16.30
C ILE A 282 -14.15 -9.50 -15.16
N ALA A 283 -15.14 -8.66 -15.41
CA ALA A 283 -15.71 -7.80 -14.38
C ALA A 283 -16.17 -8.64 -13.17
N GLY A 284 -15.73 -8.27 -11.97
CA GLY A 284 -15.97 -9.01 -10.74
C GLY A 284 -14.97 -10.12 -10.41
N HIS A 285 -14.03 -10.47 -11.31
CA HIS A 285 -13.04 -11.53 -11.09
C HIS A 285 -11.67 -10.90 -10.84
N THR A 286 -11.00 -11.33 -9.77
CA THR A 286 -9.86 -10.67 -9.17
C THR A 286 -8.57 -10.95 -9.92
N ILE A 287 -7.94 -9.91 -10.46
CA ILE A 287 -6.61 -10.01 -11.07
C ILE A 287 -5.55 -10.24 -9.98
N ASP A 288 -4.73 -11.28 -10.15
CA ASP A 288 -3.55 -11.59 -9.32
C ASP A 288 -2.26 -11.79 -10.14
N GLY A 289 -2.36 -11.76 -11.48
CA GLY A 289 -1.22 -11.83 -12.39
C GLY A 289 -1.44 -11.10 -13.71
N VAL A 290 -0.36 -10.56 -14.27
CA VAL A 290 -0.35 -9.87 -15.58
C VAL A 290 0.80 -10.40 -16.41
N ARG A 291 0.55 -10.65 -17.70
CA ARG A 291 1.58 -11.00 -18.68
C ARG A 291 1.46 -10.09 -19.90
N MET A 292 2.58 -9.58 -20.39
CA MET A 292 2.63 -8.68 -21.55
C MET A 292 3.73 -9.10 -22.52
N TYR A 293 3.55 -8.79 -23.80
CA TYR A 293 4.57 -8.97 -24.84
C TYR A 293 4.48 -7.82 -25.84
N TYR A 294 5.59 -7.10 -26.06
CA TYR A 294 5.64 -6.03 -27.04
C TYR A 294 6.27 -6.49 -28.36
N VAL A 295 5.57 -6.21 -29.47
CA VAL A 295 6.06 -6.47 -30.82
C VAL A 295 6.62 -5.17 -31.41
N THR A 296 7.94 -5.13 -31.57
CA THR A 296 8.63 -4.04 -32.28
C THR A 296 8.31 -4.10 -33.78
N PRO A 297 7.89 -2.99 -34.43
CA PRO A 297 7.72 -2.96 -35.87
C PRO A 297 9.03 -3.29 -36.63
N GLY A 298 8.90 -3.94 -37.78
CA GLY A 298 10.05 -4.29 -38.62
C GLY A 298 10.88 -3.07 -39.02
N GLY A 299 12.19 -3.14 -38.84
CA GLY A 299 13.14 -2.08 -39.19
C GLY A 299 13.34 -1.00 -38.10
N GLU A 300 12.67 -1.11 -36.95
CA GLU A 300 12.85 -0.19 -35.82
C GLU A 300 13.82 -0.76 -34.77
N GLU A 301 14.33 0.11 -33.89
CA GLU A 301 15.15 -0.31 -32.74
C GLU A 301 14.35 -1.26 -31.84
N TYR A 302 14.96 -2.40 -31.50
CA TYR A 302 14.32 -3.42 -30.66
C TYR A 302 13.97 -2.87 -29.28
N LYS A 303 12.71 -3.07 -28.88
CA LYS A 303 12.17 -2.70 -27.57
C LYS A 303 11.27 -3.82 -27.05
N GLN A 304 11.01 -3.78 -25.75
CA GLN A 304 10.30 -4.81 -25.02
C GLN A 304 9.42 -4.19 -23.94
N ALA A 305 8.39 -4.91 -23.50
CA ALA A 305 7.59 -4.52 -22.34
C ALA A 305 8.33 -4.88 -21.04
N TRP A 306 8.45 -3.92 -20.14
CA TRP A 306 9.04 -4.06 -18.82
C TRP A 306 8.03 -3.70 -17.76
N TYR A 307 7.70 -4.63 -16.88
CA TYR A 307 6.59 -4.43 -15.94
C TYR A 307 6.82 -5.14 -14.62
N ARG A 308 6.20 -4.61 -13.57
CA ARG A 308 6.25 -5.16 -12.21
C ARG A 308 4.98 -4.79 -11.47
N SER A 309 4.63 -5.59 -10.46
CA SER A 309 3.41 -5.37 -9.68
C SER A 309 3.67 -5.37 -8.17
N GLN A 310 2.67 -4.90 -7.43
CA GLN A 310 2.55 -5.12 -5.99
C GLN A 310 1.16 -5.73 -5.73
N THR A 311 1.05 -6.50 -4.64
CA THR A 311 -0.21 -7.13 -4.23
C THR A 311 -0.81 -6.44 -3.01
N THR A 312 -2.08 -6.71 -2.73
CA THR A 312 -2.75 -6.23 -1.51
C THR A 312 -2.14 -6.81 -0.23
N ALA A 313 -1.40 -7.92 -0.32
CA ALA A 313 -0.88 -8.65 0.83
C ALA A 313 0.57 -8.28 1.18
N ARG A 314 1.40 -7.83 0.22
CA ARG A 314 2.83 -7.50 0.41
C ARG A 314 3.18 -6.08 -0.04
N ALA A 315 4.23 -5.49 0.53
CA ALA A 315 4.71 -4.16 0.16
C ALA A 315 6.04 -4.28 -0.57
N GLY A 316 6.30 -3.29 -1.42
CA GLY A 316 7.43 -3.33 -2.33
C GLY A 316 7.06 -4.00 -3.63
N TRP A 317 7.69 -3.52 -4.70
CA TRP A 317 7.51 -4.10 -6.03
C TRP A 317 8.03 -5.54 -6.05
N LEU A 318 7.25 -6.44 -6.64
CA LEU A 318 7.72 -7.76 -7.06
C LEU A 318 8.77 -7.61 -8.17
N ASP A 319 9.42 -8.72 -8.50
CA ASP A 319 10.46 -8.77 -9.51
C ASP A 319 9.97 -8.23 -10.85
N THR A 320 10.90 -7.61 -11.57
CA THR A 320 10.63 -7.06 -12.90
C THR A 320 10.54 -8.18 -13.91
N VAL A 321 9.52 -8.12 -14.75
CA VAL A 321 9.31 -9.01 -15.90
C VAL A 321 9.59 -8.27 -17.19
N CYS A 322 10.25 -8.96 -18.13
CA CYS A 322 10.49 -8.50 -19.48
C CYS A 322 9.74 -9.40 -20.47
N ASP A 323 8.84 -8.81 -21.24
CA ASP A 323 7.87 -9.49 -22.09
C ASP A 323 7.26 -10.71 -21.36
N ASP A 324 7.26 -11.90 -21.96
CA ASP A 324 6.74 -13.13 -21.40
C ASP A 324 7.83 -13.98 -20.71
N GLY A 325 8.92 -13.34 -20.28
CA GLY A 325 10.07 -14.02 -19.67
C GLY A 325 11.01 -14.72 -20.67
N SER A 326 10.69 -14.69 -21.97
CA SER A 326 11.49 -15.37 -23.00
C SER A 326 12.86 -14.74 -23.28
N THR A 327 13.01 -13.43 -23.04
CA THR A 327 14.22 -12.69 -23.43
C THR A 327 15.25 -12.56 -22.32
N TYR A 328 14.78 -12.44 -21.09
CA TYR A 328 15.63 -12.37 -19.90
C TYR A 328 15.10 -13.42 -18.94
N GLY A 329 15.92 -14.44 -18.64
CA GLY A 329 15.53 -15.49 -17.70
C GLY A 329 15.03 -14.89 -16.40
N GLY A 330 13.90 -15.38 -15.88
CA GLY A 330 13.22 -14.81 -14.72
C GLY A 330 11.73 -15.20 -14.70
N ASP A 331 10.93 -14.41 -14.01
CA ASP A 331 9.47 -14.57 -14.00
C ASP A 331 8.87 -14.25 -15.39
N ASP A 332 7.83 -15.01 -15.79
CA ASP A 332 7.08 -14.85 -17.04
C ASP A 332 5.75 -14.09 -16.86
N TYR A 333 5.52 -13.55 -15.66
CA TYR A 333 4.37 -12.71 -15.32
C TYR A 333 4.62 -11.88 -14.06
N ALA A 334 4.01 -10.70 -13.99
CA ALA A 334 4.03 -9.86 -12.79
C ALA A 334 2.82 -10.19 -11.92
N GLY A 335 3.06 -10.68 -10.71
CA GLY A 335 1.99 -11.01 -9.76
C GLY A 335 2.37 -12.14 -8.80
N PHE A 336 1.40 -12.54 -8.00
CA PHE A 336 1.53 -13.63 -7.04
C PHE A 336 0.18 -14.35 -6.92
N TYR A 337 0.13 -15.61 -7.31
CA TYR A 337 -1.13 -16.36 -7.35
C TYR A 337 -1.86 -16.36 -6.00
N GLY A 338 -3.15 -16.00 -6.02
CA GLY A 338 -4.01 -15.87 -4.86
C GLY A 338 -3.88 -14.54 -4.09
N GLU A 339 -2.94 -13.67 -4.46
CA GLU A 339 -2.83 -12.33 -3.89
C GLU A 339 -3.30 -11.27 -4.90
N PRO A 340 -4.39 -10.55 -4.62
CA PRO A 340 -4.89 -9.54 -5.54
C PRO A 340 -3.82 -8.50 -5.88
N LEU A 341 -3.69 -8.19 -7.17
CA LEU A 341 -2.79 -7.15 -7.65
C LEU A 341 -3.38 -5.77 -7.30
N ASP A 342 -2.61 -4.95 -6.58
CA ASP A 342 -3.04 -3.61 -6.16
C ASP A 342 -2.36 -2.47 -6.94
N ARG A 343 -1.19 -2.74 -7.54
CA ARG A 343 -0.43 -1.79 -8.35
C ARG A 343 0.27 -2.46 -9.51
N LEU A 344 0.37 -1.75 -10.62
CA LEU A 344 1.10 -2.17 -11.82
C LEU A 344 1.94 -1.01 -12.37
N GLN A 345 3.20 -1.28 -12.70
CA GLN A 345 4.04 -0.40 -13.52
C GLN A 345 4.36 -1.08 -14.84
N VAL A 346 4.31 -0.31 -15.93
CA VAL A 346 4.64 -0.78 -17.29
C VAL A 346 5.47 0.28 -18.01
N CYS A 347 6.45 -0.16 -18.79
CA CYS A 347 7.25 0.66 -19.68
C CYS A 347 7.60 -0.13 -20.93
N VAL A 348 7.66 0.50 -22.11
CA VAL A 348 8.21 -0.13 -23.31
C VAL A 348 9.54 0.54 -23.68
N THR A 349 10.64 -0.19 -23.58
CA THR A 349 12.00 0.35 -23.75
C THR A 349 13.01 -0.75 -24.12
N ASP A 350 14.27 -0.36 -24.31
CA ASP A 350 15.41 -1.20 -24.72
C ASP A 350 16.19 -1.87 -23.56
N GLY A 351 15.73 -1.78 -22.32
CA GLY A 351 16.41 -2.34 -21.14
C GLY A 351 15.60 -2.14 -19.87
N ASN A 352 16.07 -2.66 -18.72
CA ASN A 352 15.35 -2.53 -17.45
C ASN A 352 15.27 -1.04 -17.02
N PRO A 353 14.06 -0.49 -16.86
CA PRO A 353 13.88 0.92 -16.54
C PRO A 353 13.69 1.19 -15.03
N TYR A 354 13.68 0.16 -14.18
CA TYR A 354 13.31 0.21 -12.76
C TYR A 354 14.48 0.25 -11.76
#